data_AF-A0A0G9MLQ6-F1
#
_entry.id   AF-A0A0G9MLQ6-F1
#
_cell.length_a   1.000
_cell.length_b   1.000
_cell.length_c   1.000
_cell.angle_alpha   90.00
_cell.angle_beta   90.00
_cell.angle_gamma   90.00
#
_symmetry.space_group_name_H-M   'P 1'
#
loop_
_entity.id
_entity.type
_entity.pdbx_description
1 polymer ?
#
loop_
_entity_poly.entity_id
_entity_poly.type
_entity_poly.pdbx_seq_one_letter_code
_entity_poly.pdbx_strand_id
1 'polypeptide(L)'
;MMKNWIIALAAPLALAAQPAMAQEQEPLVITPDEEAVFDAMAEAFTVEPLTPEQEARMPIARRLAAQVIPEGAMAEMMSGMFDGLLSPLMELGGNSAAAALNQRLGYALSEDEIEESAAREALELIDPAWEQREELTMQAMQGATTAMMSAMEPMMRDVMAELYAIRFTDEQLADISAFYATETGAVFARESYTMASDPRIVGAMFADPEATFGAMGEMFAEIQAATADLPPQRGYADLSEQERNTLSRLTGIGKADLEASLEAGAAAAEF
;
A
#
# COMPACT_ATOMS: atom_id res chain seq x y z
N MET A 1 7.52 -1.80 78.24
CA MET A 1 6.45 -2.80 78.11
C MET A 1 6.28 -3.05 76.62
N MET A 2 6.91 -4.10 76.05
CA MET A 2 6.29 -5.43 75.81
C MET A 2 4.93 -5.27 75.09
N LYS A 3 4.69 -5.80 73.90
CA LYS A 3 4.98 -7.18 73.46
C LYS A 3 4.92 -7.28 71.93
N ASN A 4 5.89 -7.98 71.36
CA ASN A 4 5.93 -8.51 69.99
C ASN A 4 4.60 -9.13 69.58
N TRP A 5 4.38 -9.34 68.28
CA TRP A 5 4.16 -10.68 67.69
C TRP A 5 4.52 -10.66 66.21
N ILE A 6 5.40 -11.60 65.87
CA ILE A 6 5.85 -11.99 64.54
C ILE A 6 4.83 -13.01 64.05
N ILE A 7 4.27 -12.81 62.85
CA ILE A 7 3.76 -13.92 62.04
C ILE A 7 4.38 -13.78 60.66
N ALA A 8 5.38 -14.62 60.42
CA ALA A 8 5.87 -14.95 59.11
C ALA A 8 4.81 -15.82 58.41
N LEU A 9 4.35 -15.38 57.24
CA LEU A 9 3.76 -16.29 56.25
C LEU A 9 4.62 -16.18 54.99
N ALA A 10 5.42 -17.22 54.77
CA ALA A 10 6.06 -17.48 53.49
C ALA A 10 4.95 -17.86 52.49
N ALA A 11 4.73 -17.02 51.48
CA ALA A 11 3.99 -17.38 50.29
C ALA A 11 5.01 -17.61 49.16
N PRO A 12 4.94 -18.74 48.43
CA PRO A 12 5.86 -19.01 47.34
C PRO A 12 5.64 -17.99 46.23
N LEU A 13 6.74 -17.39 45.76
CA LEU A 13 6.84 -16.71 44.47
C LEU A 13 6.40 -17.69 43.38
N ALA A 14 5.12 -17.66 43.04
CA ALA A 14 4.65 -18.13 41.76
C ALA A 14 5.12 -17.09 40.73
N LEU A 15 6.23 -17.39 40.05
CA LEU A 15 6.47 -16.82 38.72
C LEU A 15 5.31 -17.29 37.84
N ALA A 16 4.23 -16.51 37.80
CA ALA A 16 3.34 -16.55 36.67
C ALA A 16 4.18 -16.05 35.48
N ALA A 17 4.56 -16.98 34.60
CA ALA A 17 4.99 -16.64 33.26
C ALA A 17 3.83 -15.85 32.63
N GLN A 18 3.90 -14.53 32.66
CA GLN A 18 3.01 -13.69 31.89
C GLN A 18 3.29 -14.00 30.42
N PRO A 19 2.27 -14.32 29.60
CA PRO A 19 2.49 -14.45 28.18
C PRO A 19 2.92 -13.06 27.68
N ALA A 20 4.17 -12.94 27.24
CA ALA A 20 4.73 -11.75 26.61
C ALA A 20 4.17 -11.53 25.18
N MET A 21 2.94 -11.96 24.92
CA MET A 21 2.23 -11.89 23.65
C MET A 21 0.88 -11.19 23.85
N ALA A 22 0.95 -9.99 24.42
CA ALA A 22 -0.13 -9.02 24.44
C ALA A 22 0.52 -7.64 24.63
N GLN A 23 1.48 -7.30 23.75
CA GLN A 23 1.68 -5.90 23.44
C GLN A 23 0.42 -5.50 22.68
N GLU A 24 -0.47 -4.79 23.37
CA GLU A 24 -1.48 -3.96 22.73
C GLU A 24 -0.73 -3.18 21.63
N GLN A 25 -0.99 -3.53 20.36
CA GLN A 25 -0.65 -2.64 19.26
C GLN A 25 -1.35 -1.33 19.61
N GLU A 26 -0.58 -0.31 20.01
CA GLU A 26 -1.13 1.03 20.13
C GLU A 26 -1.77 1.33 18.78
N PRO A 27 -3.10 1.53 18.73
CA PRO A 27 -3.75 1.87 17.47
C PRO A 27 -3.04 3.09 16.92
N LEU A 28 -2.89 3.17 15.59
CA LEU A 28 -2.37 4.36 14.92
C LEU A 28 -3.13 5.57 15.46
N VAL A 29 -2.49 6.36 16.34
CA VAL A 29 -3.11 7.56 16.91
C VAL A 29 -2.89 8.64 15.89
N ILE A 30 -3.91 8.90 15.07
CA ILE A 30 -3.92 10.08 14.21
C ILE A 30 -3.80 11.30 15.13
N THR A 31 -2.74 12.07 14.95
CA THR A 31 -2.53 13.28 15.75
C THR A 31 -3.56 14.34 15.36
N PRO A 32 -3.89 15.30 16.24
CA PRO A 32 -4.83 16.37 15.90
C PRO A 32 -4.43 17.18 14.66
N ASP A 33 -3.12 17.31 14.40
CA ASP A 33 -2.60 17.99 13.21
C ASP A 33 -2.80 17.14 11.93
N GLU A 34 -2.63 15.82 12.01
CA GLU A 34 -2.93 14.90 10.90
C GLU A 34 -4.44 14.80 10.64
N GLU A 35 -5.26 14.78 11.68
CA GLU A 35 -6.72 14.79 11.58
C GLU A 35 -7.21 16.05 10.84
N ALA A 36 -6.66 17.23 11.18
CA ALA A 36 -6.96 18.47 10.48
C ALA A 36 -6.57 18.43 8.99
N VAL A 37 -5.49 17.73 8.63
CA VAL A 37 -5.10 17.52 7.23
C VAL A 37 -6.07 16.58 6.53
N PHE A 38 -6.49 15.48 7.17
CA PHE A 38 -7.50 14.58 6.61
C PHE A 38 -8.85 15.27 6.41
N ASP A 39 -9.27 16.09 7.36
CA ASP A 39 -10.50 16.88 7.26
C ASP A 39 -10.42 17.89 6.10
N ALA A 40 -9.31 18.63 5.99
CA ALA A 40 -9.10 19.56 4.88
C ALA A 40 -9.09 18.84 3.52
N MET A 41 -8.53 17.63 3.45
CA MET A 41 -8.59 16.80 2.25
C MET A 41 -10.03 16.34 1.97
N ALA A 42 -10.78 15.90 2.97
CA ALA A 42 -12.18 15.50 2.81
C ALA A 42 -13.07 16.67 2.33
N GLU A 43 -12.85 17.88 2.88
CA GLU A 43 -13.50 19.11 2.43
C GLU A 43 -13.15 19.47 0.98
N ALA A 44 -11.96 19.13 0.49
CA ALA A 44 -11.61 19.32 -0.92
C ALA A 44 -12.41 18.39 -1.87
N PHE A 45 -12.95 17.29 -1.34
CA PHE A 45 -13.73 16.29 -2.09
C PHE A 45 -15.22 16.25 -1.70
N THR A 46 -15.83 17.41 -1.40
CA THR A 46 -17.28 17.46 -1.16
C THR A 46 -18.07 16.94 -2.36
N VAL A 47 -18.91 15.92 -2.13
CA VAL A 47 -19.85 15.39 -3.12
C VAL A 47 -21.21 16.07 -2.99
N GLU A 48 -21.88 16.27 -4.12
CA GLU A 48 -23.25 16.80 -4.12
C GLU A 48 -24.19 15.78 -3.44
N PRO A 49 -25.08 16.23 -2.54
CA PRO A 49 -26.04 15.33 -1.91
C PRO A 49 -27.01 14.76 -2.94
N LEU A 50 -27.54 13.57 -2.67
CA LEU A 50 -28.52 12.92 -3.54
C LEU A 50 -29.79 13.78 -3.66
N THR A 51 -30.39 13.81 -4.86
CA THR A 51 -31.73 14.37 -5.03
C THR A 51 -32.77 13.44 -4.38
N PRO A 52 -33.98 13.94 -4.03
CA PRO A 52 -35.03 13.11 -3.46
C PRO A 52 -35.38 11.87 -4.31
N GLU A 53 -35.33 12.00 -5.64
CA GLU A 53 -35.55 10.88 -6.56
C GLU A 53 -34.42 9.83 -6.51
N GLN A 54 -33.18 10.27 -6.32
CA GLN A 54 -32.03 9.38 -6.16
C GLN A 54 -32.06 8.70 -4.77
N GLU A 55 -32.40 9.43 -3.71
CA GLU A 55 -32.62 8.86 -2.38
C GLU A 55 -33.70 7.77 -2.41
N ALA A 56 -34.80 8.00 -3.15
CA ALA A 56 -35.86 7.01 -3.31
C ALA A 56 -35.39 5.71 -4.01
N ARG A 57 -34.34 5.75 -4.83
CA ARG A 57 -33.72 4.59 -5.51
C ARG A 57 -32.75 3.81 -4.62
N MET A 58 -32.30 4.38 -3.50
CA MET A 58 -31.28 3.75 -2.65
C MET A 58 -31.61 2.32 -2.21
N PRO A 59 -32.86 1.93 -1.87
CA PRO A 59 -33.16 0.55 -1.51
C PRO A 59 -32.89 -0.47 -2.62
N ILE A 60 -33.22 -0.14 -3.88
CA ILE A 60 -32.94 -1.03 -5.01
C ILE A 60 -31.46 -0.97 -5.40
N ALA A 61 -30.84 0.20 -5.34
CA ALA A 61 -29.43 0.40 -5.65
C ALA A 61 -28.51 -0.32 -4.66
N ARG A 62 -28.82 -0.32 -3.36
CA ARG A 62 -28.08 -1.08 -2.33
C ARG A 62 -28.15 -2.59 -2.55
N ARG A 63 -29.33 -3.11 -2.92
CA ARG A 63 -29.44 -4.53 -3.29
C ARG A 63 -28.60 -4.86 -4.50
N LEU A 64 -28.65 -4.03 -5.53
CA LEU A 64 -27.86 -4.22 -6.73
C LEU A 64 -26.34 -4.17 -6.42
N ALA A 65 -25.89 -3.20 -5.64
CA ALA A 65 -24.48 -3.09 -5.24
C ALA A 65 -24.00 -4.34 -4.49
N ALA A 66 -24.83 -4.93 -3.62
CA ALA A 66 -24.51 -6.18 -2.93
C ALA A 66 -24.50 -7.42 -3.86
N GLN A 67 -25.19 -7.37 -5.00
CA GLN A 67 -25.11 -8.42 -6.03
C GLN A 67 -23.85 -8.27 -6.89
N VAL A 68 -23.45 -7.03 -7.21
CA VAL A 68 -22.29 -6.72 -8.06
C VAL A 68 -20.98 -6.89 -7.31
N ILE A 69 -20.95 -6.52 -6.03
CA ILE A 69 -19.80 -6.73 -5.12
C ILE A 69 -20.29 -7.66 -4.00
N PRO A 70 -20.23 -8.98 -4.19
CA PRO A 70 -20.56 -9.95 -3.15
C PRO A 70 -19.64 -9.85 -1.93
N GLU A 71 -20.04 -10.51 -0.84
CA GLU A 71 -19.22 -10.60 0.37
C GLU A 71 -17.88 -11.28 0.13
N GLY A 72 -16.82 -10.57 0.50
CA GLY A 72 -15.45 -11.01 0.33
C GLY A 72 -14.93 -10.90 -1.11
N ALA A 73 -15.69 -10.32 -2.05
CA ALA A 73 -15.26 -10.20 -3.44
C ALA A 73 -13.98 -9.36 -3.58
N MET A 74 -13.80 -8.32 -2.75
CA MET A 74 -12.57 -7.52 -2.76
C MET A 74 -11.37 -8.28 -2.19
N ALA A 75 -11.59 -9.02 -1.12
CA ALA A 75 -10.58 -9.89 -0.50
C ALA A 75 -10.12 -10.99 -1.47
N GLU A 76 -11.06 -11.61 -2.17
CA GLU A 76 -10.80 -12.64 -3.18
C GLU A 76 -10.04 -12.09 -4.39
N MET A 77 -10.44 -10.92 -4.90
CA MET A 77 -9.70 -10.23 -5.97
C MET A 77 -8.23 -10.00 -5.57
N MET A 78 -7.99 -9.50 -4.35
CA MET A 78 -6.61 -9.32 -3.87
C MET A 78 -5.87 -10.63 -3.72
N SER A 79 -6.49 -11.67 -3.16
CA SER A 79 -5.86 -12.99 -3.08
C SER A 79 -5.45 -13.49 -4.46
N GLY A 80 -6.36 -13.40 -5.44
CA GLY A 80 -6.08 -13.78 -6.82
C GLY A 80 -4.94 -12.98 -7.45
N MET A 81 -4.81 -11.69 -7.13
CA MET A 81 -3.67 -10.87 -7.57
C MET A 81 -2.35 -11.30 -6.91
N PHE A 82 -2.35 -11.62 -5.61
CA PHE A 82 -1.16 -12.17 -4.95
C PHE A 82 -0.74 -13.48 -5.60
N ASP A 83 -1.66 -14.42 -5.73
CA ASP A 83 -1.38 -15.77 -6.24
C ASP A 83 -1.02 -15.76 -7.74
N GLY A 84 -1.69 -14.92 -8.53
CA GLY A 84 -1.57 -14.90 -9.98
C GLY A 84 -0.47 -13.99 -10.51
N LEU A 85 -0.17 -12.88 -9.83
CA LEU A 85 0.80 -11.88 -10.28
C LEU A 85 2.02 -11.79 -9.37
N LEU A 86 1.82 -11.60 -8.06
CA LEU A 86 2.94 -11.32 -7.17
C LEU A 86 3.79 -12.55 -6.91
N SER A 87 3.18 -13.71 -6.66
CA SER A 87 3.90 -14.96 -6.39
C SER A 87 4.85 -15.35 -7.53
N PRO A 88 4.42 -15.38 -8.81
CA PRO A 88 5.34 -15.66 -9.93
C PRO A 88 6.46 -14.62 -10.09
N LEU A 89 6.18 -13.34 -9.82
CA LEU A 89 7.19 -12.29 -9.90
C LEU A 89 8.26 -12.46 -8.81
N MET A 90 7.86 -12.86 -7.61
CA MET A 90 8.79 -13.16 -6.53
C MET A 90 9.64 -14.40 -6.83
N GLU A 91 9.05 -15.43 -7.41
CA GLU A 91 9.77 -16.62 -7.88
C GLU A 91 10.80 -16.29 -8.98
N LEU A 92 10.53 -15.29 -9.82
CA LEU A 92 11.41 -14.88 -10.92
C LEU A 92 12.62 -14.04 -10.47
N GLY A 93 12.53 -13.28 -9.36
CA GLY A 93 13.64 -12.41 -8.93
C GLY A 93 13.46 -11.65 -7.63
N GLY A 94 12.35 -11.83 -6.91
CA GLY A 94 12.08 -11.10 -5.66
C GLY A 94 12.78 -11.66 -4.43
N ASN A 95 13.25 -12.92 -4.47
CA ASN A 95 13.85 -13.62 -3.32
C ASN A 95 15.37 -13.85 -3.49
N SER A 96 16.12 -12.87 -4.00
CA SER A 96 17.59 -13.00 -4.08
C SER A 96 18.24 -12.69 -2.72
N ALA A 97 19.29 -13.42 -2.37
CA ALA A 97 20.07 -13.16 -1.17
C ALA A 97 20.70 -11.75 -1.23
N ALA A 98 21.08 -11.27 -2.42
CA ALA A 98 21.55 -9.89 -2.59
C ALA A 98 20.49 -8.85 -2.21
N ALA A 99 19.24 -9.00 -2.66
CA ALA A 99 18.15 -8.08 -2.32
C ALA A 99 17.83 -8.11 -0.83
N ALA A 100 17.73 -9.30 -0.23
CA ALA A 100 17.49 -9.47 1.19
C ALA A 100 18.63 -8.87 2.04
N LEU A 101 19.89 -9.03 1.62
CA LEU A 101 21.04 -8.43 2.30
C LEU A 101 21.00 -6.91 2.25
N ASN A 102 20.71 -6.31 1.10
CA ASN A 102 20.60 -4.85 0.96
C ASN A 102 19.53 -4.27 1.89
N GLN A 103 18.37 -4.91 1.98
CA GLN A 103 17.31 -4.52 2.90
C GLN A 103 17.79 -4.53 4.36
N ARG A 104 18.66 -5.48 4.73
CA ARG A 104 19.21 -5.57 6.10
C ARG A 104 20.30 -4.58 6.41
N LEU A 105 21.15 -4.29 5.43
CA LEU A 105 22.22 -3.32 5.60
C LEU A 105 21.70 -1.89 5.55
N GLY A 106 20.50 -1.66 5.00
CA GLY A 106 19.97 -0.32 4.76
C GLY A 106 20.77 0.45 3.71
N TYR A 107 21.54 -0.27 2.88
CA TYR A 107 22.38 0.24 1.79
C TYR A 107 22.26 -0.72 0.62
N ALA A 108 22.15 -0.19 -0.59
CA ALA A 108 22.05 -0.98 -1.81
C ALA A 108 23.45 -1.25 -2.39
N LEU A 109 23.96 -2.46 -2.17
CA LEU A 109 25.01 -3.02 -3.01
C LEU A 109 24.38 -3.35 -4.38
N SER A 110 24.95 -2.86 -5.46
CA SER A 110 24.54 -3.25 -6.81
C SER A 110 24.77 -4.74 -7.04
N GLU A 111 24.02 -5.34 -7.97
CA GLU A 111 24.13 -6.78 -8.26
C GLU A 111 25.55 -7.18 -8.75
N ASP A 112 26.31 -6.25 -9.32
CA ASP A 112 27.69 -6.45 -9.75
C ASP A 112 28.70 -6.41 -8.58
N GLU A 113 28.30 -5.87 -7.42
CA GLU A 113 29.18 -5.70 -6.25
C GLU A 113 29.19 -6.90 -5.32
N ILE A 114 28.16 -7.76 -5.38
CA ILE A 114 28.09 -8.95 -4.54
C ILE A 114 27.46 -10.15 -5.26
N GLU A 115 28.24 -11.22 -5.32
CA GLU A 115 27.78 -12.52 -5.79
C GLU A 115 26.71 -13.10 -4.85
N GLU A 116 25.70 -13.76 -5.42
CA GLU A 116 24.55 -14.32 -4.71
C GLU A 116 24.94 -15.33 -3.61
N SER A 117 26.03 -16.07 -3.80
CA SER A 117 26.57 -16.98 -2.77
C SER A 117 27.19 -16.23 -1.59
N ALA A 118 27.93 -15.16 -1.85
CA ALA A 118 28.53 -14.31 -0.82
C ALA A 118 27.46 -13.55 -0.04
N ALA A 119 26.42 -13.07 -0.72
CA ALA A 119 25.28 -12.44 -0.07
C ALA A 119 24.55 -13.40 0.89
N ARG A 120 24.39 -14.66 0.48
CA ARG A 120 23.79 -15.72 1.32
C ARG A 120 24.65 -16.04 2.54
N GLU A 121 25.96 -16.19 2.38
CA GLU A 121 26.88 -16.36 3.51
C GLU A 121 26.81 -15.18 4.48
N ALA A 122 26.73 -13.95 3.97
CA ALA A 122 26.57 -12.76 4.80
C ALA A 122 25.23 -12.76 5.55
N LEU A 123 24.13 -13.14 4.89
CA LEU A 123 22.81 -13.29 5.52
C LEU A 123 22.78 -14.38 6.58
N GLU A 124 23.43 -15.52 6.36
CA GLU A 124 23.55 -16.58 7.37
C GLU A 124 24.26 -16.10 8.64
N LEU A 125 25.15 -15.10 8.53
CA LEU A 125 25.82 -14.50 9.70
C LEU A 125 24.92 -13.51 10.45
N ILE A 126 24.13 -12.68 9.74
CA ILE A 126 23.39 -11.56 10.33
C ILE A 126 21.91 -11.87 10.62
N ASP A 127 21.30 -12.75 9.84
CA ASP A 127 19.93 -13.25 10.01
C ASP A 127 19.84 -14.72 9.54
N PRO A 128 20.27 -15.69 10.37
CA PRO A 128 20.25 -17.12 10.01
C PRO A 128 18.86 -17.66 9.63
N ALA A 129 17.78 -16.93 9.95
CA ALA A 129 16.41 -17.28 9.64
C ALA A 129 15.78 -16.36 8.58
N TRP A 130 16.61 -15.71 7.74
CA TRP A 130 16.14 -14.71 6.78
C TRP A 130 15.05 -15.25 5.83
N GLU A 131 15.22 -16.45 5.26
CA GLU A 131 14.22 -17.07 4.37
C GLU A 131 12.88 -17.26 5.08
N GLN A 132 12.90 -17.84 6.28
CA GLN A 132 11.70 -18.05 7.08
C GLN A 132 11.04 -16.72 7.45
N ARG A 133 11.84 -15.69 7.74
CA ARG A 133 11.30 -14.39 8.09
C ARG A 133 10.68 -13.70 6.89
N GLU A 134 11.29 -13.82 5.72
CA GLU A 134 10.76 -13.31 4.46
C GLU A 134 9.41 -13.96 4.15
N GLU A 135 9.33 -15.29 4.24
CA GLU A 135 8.08 -16.04 4.08
C GLU A 135 6.99 -15.55 5.04
N LEU A 136 7.30 -15.44 6.34
CA LEU A 136 6.34 -14.96 7.35
C LEU A 136 5.95 -13.50 7.14
N THR A 137 6.88 -12.66 6.67
CA THR A 137 6.60 -11.25 6.37
C THR A 137 5.64 -11.14 5.19
N MET A 138 5.84 -11.93 4.15
CA MET A 138 4.96 -11.99 2.99
C MET A 138 3.57 -12.50 3.36
N GLN A 139 3.48 -13.57 4.15
CA GLN A 139 2.19 -14.08 4.65
C GLN A 139 1.46 -13.03 5.50
N ALA A 140 2.18 -12.33 6.38
CA ALA A 140 1.60 -11.27 7.19
C ALA A 140 1.11 -10.09 6.33
N MET A 141 1.88 -9.69 5.32
CA MET A 141 1.51 -8.61 4.39
C MET A 141 0.28 -8.98 3.56
N GLN A 142 0.21 -10.21 3.03
CA GLN A 142 -0.97 -10.71 2.32
C GLN A 142 -2.20 -10.68 3.25
N GLY A 143 -2.09 -11.25 4.44
CA GLY A 143 -3.18 -11.27 5.42
C GLY A 143 -3.67 -9.87 5.83
N ALA A 144 -2.73 -8.93 6.05
CA ALA A 144 -3.06 -7.55 6.38
C ALA A 144 -3.78 -6.84 5.22
N THR A 145 -3.32 -7.03 3.98
CA THR A 145 -3.93 -6.43 2.79
C THR A 145 -5.34 -6.98 2.55
N THR A 146 -5.53 -8.29 2.69
CA THR A 146 -6.85 -8.93 2.58
C THR A 146 -7.81 -8.43 3.66
N ALA A 147 -7.33 -8.27 4.91
CA ALA A 147 -8.13 -7.72 6.00
C ALA A 147 -8.53 -6.25 5.74
N MET A 148 -7.60 -5.45 5.22
CA MET A 148 -7.86 -4.06 4.82
C MET A 148 -8.96 -3.98 3.75
N MET A 149 -8.88 -4.79 2.69
CA MET A 149 -9.92 -4.80 1.65
C MET A 149 -11.28 -5.26 2.18
N SER A 150 -11.28 -6.26 3.06
CA SER A 150 -12.52 -6.71 3.72
C SER A 150 -13.16 -5.59 4.54
N ALA A 151 -12.35 -4.76 5.21
CA ALA A 151 -12.83 -3.62 5.97
C ALA A 151 -13.33 -2.46 5.08
N MET A 152 -12.76 -2.28 3.90
CA MET A 152 -13.17 -1.26 2.92
C MET A 152 -14.43 -1.64 2.14
N GLU A 153 -14.68 -2.94 1.96
CA GLU A 153 -15.77 -3.45 1.12
C GLU A 153 -17.15 -2.86 1.43
N PRO A 154 -17.59 -2.72 2.70
CA PRO A 154 -18.89 -2.10 3.01
C PRO A 154 -18.99 -0.65 2.54
N MET A 155 -17.93 0.15 2.73
CA MET A 155 -17.88 1.54 2.28
C MET A 155 -17.98 1.63 0.76
N MET A 156 -17.22 0.79 0.05
CA MET A 156 -17.26 0.75 -1.41
C MET A 156 -18.64 0.34 -1.95
N ARG A 157 -19.33 -0.61 -1.31
CA ARG A 157 -20.70 -0.97 -1.70
C ARG A 157 -21.68 0.18 -1.52
N ASP A 158 -21.55 0.92 -0.43
CA ASP A 158 -22.42 2.06 -0.15
C ASP A 158 -22.22 3.17 -1.18
N VAL A 159 -20.96 3.53 -1.49
CA VAL A 159 -20.64 4.49 -2.56
C VAL A 159 -21.15 4.00 -3.92
N MET A 160 -20.96 2.72 -4.25
CA MET A 160 -21.48 2.14 -5.49
C MET A 160 -23.01 2.19 -5.56
N ALA A 161 -23.71 1.97 -4.44
CA ALA A 161 -25.16 2.11 -4.38
C ALA A 161 -25.63 3.54 -4.68
N GLU A 162 -24.93 4.56 -4.15
CA GLU A 162 -25.22 5.96 -4.49
C GLU A 162 -25.00 6.23 -5.97
N LEU A 163 -23.88 5.76 -6.53
CA LEU A 163 -23.60 5.88 -7.96
C LEU A 163 -24.67 5.20 -8.82
N TYR A 164 -25.17 4.04 -8.42
CA TYR A 164 -26.29 3.39 -9.11
C TYR A 164 -27.57 4.22 -9.06
N ALA A 165 -27.92 4.78 -7.90
CA ALA A 165 -29.10 5.63 -7.73
C ALA A 165 -29.02 6.93 -8.55
N ILE A 166 -27.82 7.50 -8.70
CA ILE A 166 -27.54 8.70 -9.50
C ILE A 166 -27.65 8.40 -11.00
N ARG A 167 -27.05 7.29 -11.46
CA ARG A 167 -26.80 7.04 -12.88
C ARG A 167 -27.94 6.33 -13.61
N PHE A 168 -28.80 5.62 -12.89
CA PHE A 168 -29.83 4.76 -13.48
C PHE A 168 -31.24 5.14 -13.01
N THR A 169 -32.22 4.89 -13.89
CA THR A 169 -33.64 5.01 -13.56
C THR A 169 -34.13 3.79 -12.78
N ASP A 170 -35.32 3.89 -12.17
CA ASP A 170 -35.95 2.78 -11.45
C ASP A 170 -36.13 1.53 -12.33
N GLU A 171 -36.54 1.71 -13.60
CA GLU A 171 -36.71 0.61 -14.56
C GLU A 171 -35.37 -0.06 -14.88
N GLN A 172 -34.33 0.72 -15.13
CA GLN A 172 -32.98 0.19 -15.40
C GLN A 172 -32.42 -0.56 -14.18
N LEU A 173 -32.59 -0.02 -12.98
CA LEU A 173 -32.17 -0.68 -11.74
C LEU A 173 -32.91 -2.01 -11.52
N ALA A 174 -34.21 -2.06 -11.86
CA ALA A 174 -35.00 -3.29 -11.79
C ALA A 174 -34.53 -4.33 -12.81
N ASP A 175 -34.28 -3.94 -14.06
CA ASP A 175 -33.81 -4.84 -15.11
C ASP A 175 -32.43 -5.43 -14.77
N ILE A 176 -31.50 -4.59 -14.31
CA ILE A 176 -30.16 -5.02 -13.92
C ILE A 176 -30.23 -5.95 -12.71
N SER A 177 -31.03 -5.60 -11.69
CA SER A 177 -31.20 -6.46 -10.50
C SER A 177 -31.82 -7.80 -10.86
N ALA A 178 -32.79 -7.83 -11.79
CA ALA A 178 -33.40 -9.06 -12.28
C ALA A 178 -32.38 -9.96 -12.99
N PHE A 179 -31.47 -9.39 -13.80
CA PHE A 179 -30.38 -10.14 -14.41
C PHE A 179 -29.46 -10.77 -13.35
N TYR A 180 -28.96 -9.97 -12.40
CA TYR A 180 -28.08 -10.46 -11.34
C TYR A 180 -28.74 -11.43 -10.35
N ALA A 181 -30.08 -11.46 -10.29
CA ALA A 181 -30.82 -12.45 -9.51
C ALA A 181 -30.85 -13.84 -10.17
N THR A 182 -30.46 -13.96 -11.45
CA THR A 182 -30.31 -15.26 -12.12
C THR A 182 -29.01 -15.94 -11.69
N GLU A 183 -28.93 -17.27 -11.82
CA GLU A 183 -27.72 -18.04 -11.55
C GLU A 183 -26.54 -17.56 -12.43
N THR A 184 -26.78 -17.33 -13.72
CA THR A 184 -25.77 -16.78 -14.63
C THR A 184 -25.36 -15.36 -14.26
N GLY A 185 -26.31 -14.52 -13.85
CA GLY A 185 -26.02 -13.16 -13.40
C GLY A 185 -25.14 -13.15 -12.16
N ALA A 186 -25.42 -14.00 -11.18
CA ALA A 186 -24.59 -14.13 -9.98
C ALA A 186 -23.15 -14.60 -10.31
N VAL A 187 -22.99 -15.58 -11.21
CA VAL A 187 -21.67 -15.98 -11.71
C VAL A 187 -20.99 -14.83 -12.43
N PHE A 188 -21.70 -14.14 -13.33
CA PHE A 188 -21.16 -13.01 -14.06
C PHE A 188 -20.69 -11.88 -13.14
N ALA A 189 -21.46 -11.51 -12.11
CA ALA A 189 -21.06 -10.49 -11.13
C ALA A 189 -19.72 -10.84 -10.48
N ARG A 190 -19.61 -12.05 -9.93
CA ARG A 190 -18.40 -12.50 -9.23
C ARG A 190 -17.20 -12.57 -10.18
N GLU A 191 -17.35 -13.25 -11.31
CA GLU A 191 -16.27 -13.45 -12.29
C GLU A 191 -15.85 -12.14 -12.95
N SER A 192 -16.79 -11.27 -13.33
CA SER A 192 -16.46 -9.99 -13.98
C SER A 192 -15.73 -9.03 -13.05
N TYR A 193 -16.06 -9.07 -11.75
CA TYR A 193 -15.37 -8.28 -10.75
C TYR A 193 -13.92 -8.75 -10.59
N THR A 194 -13.68 -10.06 -10.45
CA THR A 194 -12.33 -10.61 -10.24
C THR A 194 -11.51 -10.75 -11.52
N MET A 195 -12.12 -10.63 -12.71
CA MET A 195 -11.42 -10.76 -14.00
C MET A 195 -10.27 -9.76 -14.16
N ALA A 196 -10.40 -8.56 -13.55
CA ALA A 196 -9.38 -7.53 -13.60
C ALA A 196 -8.05 -7.96 -12.96
N SER A 197 -8.06 -8.91 -12.02
CA SER A 197 -6.86 -9.49 -11.41
C SER A 197 -6.33 -10.73 -12.14
N ASP A 198 -6.91 -11.10 -13.27
CA ASP A 198 -6.45 -12.28 -14.01
C ASP A 198 -5.05 -12.07 -14.59
N PRO A 199 -4.11 -13.01 -14.37
CA PRO A 199 -2.72 -12.86 -14.81
C PRO A 199 -2.56 -12.75 -16.32
N ARG A 200 -3.55 -13.17 -17.11
CA ARG A 200 -3.55 -13.00 -18.57
C ARG A 200 -3.59 -11.53 -18.97
N ILE A 201 -4.22 -10.66 -18.16
CA ILE A 201 -4.26 -9.22 -18.44
C ILE A 201 -2.86 -8.64 -18.31
N VAL A 202 -2.18 -8.91 -17.20
CA VAL A 202 -0.83 -8.41 -16.97
C VAL A 202 0.17 -9.04 -17.93
N GLY A 203 0.06 -10.34 -18.18
CA GLY A 203 0.86 -11.03 -19.19
C GLY A 203 0.72 -10.41 -20.59
N ALA A 204 -0.48 -9.97 -20.96
CA ALA A 204 -0.69 -9.26 -22.22
C ALA A 204 0.01 -7.88 -22.24
N MET A 205 0.02 -7.14 -21.12
CA MET A 205 0.74 -5.87 -21.02
C MET A 205 2.26 -6.04 -21.23
N PHE A 206 2.85 -7.10 -20.69
CA PHE A 206 4.28 -7.38 -20.87
C PHE A 206 4.63 -8.06 -22.19
N ALA A 207 3.64 -8.55 -22.96
CA ALA A 207 3.87 -9.19 -24.25
C ALA A 207 4.25 -8.19 -25.36
N ASP A 208 3.86 -6.92 -25.21
CA ASP A 208 4.24 -5.83 -26.11
C ASP A 208 4.79 -4.64 -25.30
N PRO A 209 6.08 -4.67 -24.96
CA PRO A 209 6.71 -3.60 -24.19
C PRO A 209 6.67 -2.24 -24.90
N GLU A 210 6.64 -2.21 -26.23
CA GLU A 210 6.59 -0.95 -26.99
C GLU A 210 5.21 -0.31 -26.88
N ALA A 211 4.12 -1.09 -27.02
CA ALA A 211 2.77 -0.57 -26.81
C ALA A 211 2.52 -0.12 -25.36
N THR A 212 3.14 -0.79 -24.39
CA THR A 212 2.93 -0.51 -22.96
C THR A 212 3.83 0.62 -22.44
N PHE A 213 5.10 0.67 -22.85
CA PHE A 213 6.11 1.60 -22.30
C PHE A 213 6.65 2.61 -23.32
N GLY A 214 6.38 2.46 -24.62
CA GLY A 214 6.85 3.37 -25.65
C GLY A 214 6.38 4.81 -25.42
N ALA A 215 5.13 4.97 -24.98
CA ALA A 215 4.57 6.28 -24.61
C ALA A 215 5.30 6.93 -23.41
N MET A 216 5.86 6.16 -22.48
CA MET A 216 6.69 6.72 -21.41
C MET A 216 8.00 7.27 -21.97
N GLY A 217 8.62 6.57 -22.92
CA GLY A 217 9.82 7.06 -23.62
C GLY A 217 9.57 8.37 -24.37
N GLU A 218 8.43 8.47 -25.08
CA GLU A 218 8.00 9.71 -25.74
C GLU A 218 7.77 10.82 -24.72
N MET A 219 7.09 10.53 -23.61
CA MET A 219 6.88 11.48 -22.51
C MET A 219 8.22 12.01 -21.95
N PHE A 220 9.21 11.15 -21.72
CA PHE A 220 10.54 11.58 -21.25
C PHE A 220 11.23 12.49 -22.27
N ALA A 221 11.11 12.19 -23.57
CA ALA A 221 11.64 13.05 -24.62
C ALA A 221 10.93 14.41 -24.67
N GLU A 222 9.61 14.43 -24.49
CA GLU A 222 8.82 15.66 -24.41
C GLU A 222 9.17 16.50 -23.17
N ILE A 223 9.32 15.87 -22.00
CA ILE A 223 9.74 16.55 -20.77
C ILE A 223 11.12 17.17 -20.96
N GLN A 224 12.09 16.40 -21.47
CA GLN A 224 13.44 16.91 -21.76
C GLN A 224 13.41 18.09 -22.73
N ALA A 225 12.63 17.99 -23.81
CA ALA A 225 12.47 19.08 -24.77
C ALA A 225 11.84 20.33 -24.12
N ALA A 226 10.84 20.15 -23.26
CA ALA A 226 10.17 21.24 -22.56
C ALA A 226 11.08 21.93 -21.53
N THR A 227 12.03 21.22 -20.94
CA THR A 227 12.96 21.76 -19.94
C THR A 227 14.33 22.15 -20.51
N ALA A 228 14.61 21.86 -21.79
CA ALA A 228 15.93 22.07 -22.41
C ALA A 228 16.44 23.51 -22.33
N ASP A 229 15.54 24.49 -22.34
CA ASP A 229 15.87 25.92 -22.26
C ASP A 229 15.96 26.46 -20.82
N LEU A 230 15.67 25.63 -19.81
CA LEU A 230 15.81 26.02 -18.40
C LEU A 230 17.27 25.88 -17.96
N PRO A 231 17.76 26.78 -17.06
CA PRO A 231 19.06 26.58 -16.45
C PRO A 231 19.08 25.25 -15.67
N PRO A 232 20.24 24.56 -15.62
CA PRO A 232 20.35 23.32 -14.85
C PRO A 232 19.96 23.56 -13.40
N GLN A 233 19.35 22.54 -12.79
CA GLN A 233 19.08 22.59 -11.36
C GLN A 233 20.40 22.77 -10.61
N ARG A 234 20.44 23.71 -9.67
CA ARG A 234 21.64 24.00 -8.89
C ARG A 234 21.85 22.88 -7.87
N GLY A 235 23.02 22.25 -7.90
CA GLY A 235 23.43 21.31 -6.86
C GLY A 235 23.88 22.02 -5.58
N TYR A 236 24.10 21.27 -4.51
CA TYR A 236 24.59 21.83 -3.25
C TYR A 236 25.93 22.58 -3.41
N ALA A 237 26.81 22.06 -4.27
CA ALA A 237 28.09 22.67 -4.61
C ALA A 237 27.95 24.07 -5.25
N ASP A 238 26.87 24.31 -6.01
CA ASP A 238 26.59 25.58 -6.70
C ASP A 238 26.01 26.66 -5.77
N LEU A 239 25.66 26.30 -4.54
CA LEU A 239 25.19 27.22 -3.52
C LEU A 239 26.37 27.82 -2.76
N SER A 240 26.39 29.13 -2.58
CA SER A 240 27.31 29.80 -1.65
C SER A 240 27.03 29.39 -0.21
N GLU A 241 27.99 29.59 0.70
CA GLU A 241 27.80 29.28 2.12
C GLU A 241 26.61 30.02 2.73
N GLN A 242 26.35 31.25 2.28
CA GLN A 242 25.20 32.05 2.71
C GLN A 242 23.87 31.47 2.20
N GLU A 243 23.84 30.97 0.97
CA GLU A 243 22.67 30.29 0.40
C GLU A 243 22.42 28.95 1.08
N ARG A 244 23.47 28.17 1.38
CA ARG A 244 23.34 26.91 2.14
C ARG A 244 22.80 27.15 3.55
N ASN A 245 23.30 28.18 4.23
CA ASN A 245 22.78 28.63 5.53
C ASN A 245 21.29 29.03 5.43
N THR A 246 20.94 29.76 4.36
CA THR A 246 19.58 30.20 4.13
C THR A 246 18.66 29.02 3.84
N LEU A 247 19.08 28.09 3.00
CA LEU A 247 18.34 26.88 2.65
C LEU A 247 18.10 26.02 3.89
N SER A 248 19.14 25.74 4.68
CA SER A 248 19.04 25.02 5.95
C SER A 248 18.06 25.66 6.93
N ARG A 249 18.08 27.01 7.04
CA ARG A 249 17.12 27.74 7.88
C ARG A 249 15.69 27.67 7.33
N LEU A 250 15.51 27.71 6.02
CA LEU A 250 14.19 27.69 5.38
C LEU A 250 13.54 26.31 5.43
N THR A 251 14.34 25.24 5.26
CA THR A 251 13.84 23.86 5.24
C THR A 251 13.85 23.21 6.62
N GLY A 252 14.62 23.75 7.56
CA GLY A 252 14.87 23.10 8.86
C GLY A 252 15.79 21.88 8.77
N ILE A 253 16.32 21.57 7.58
CA ILE A 253 17.18 20.42 7.33
C ILE A 253 18.63 20.81 7.61
N GLY A 254 19.39 19.91 8.24
CA GLY A 254 20.82 20.07 8.47
C GLY A 254 21.60 20.19 7.17
N LYS A 255 22.72 20.92 7.18
CA LYS A 255 23.54 21.12 5.97
C LYS A 255 24.06 19.83 5.34
N ALA A 256 24.46 18.86 6.16
CA ALA A 256 24.94 17.56 5.68
C ALA A 256 23.82 16.75 5.01
N ASP A 257 22.61 16.81 5.58
CA ASP A 257 21.45 16.12 5.01
C ASP A 257 20.94 16.82 3.74
N LEU A 258 21.07 18.15 3.66
CA LEU A 258 20.79 18.91 2.44
C LEU A 258 21.78 18.59 1.31
N GLU A 259 23.05 18.38 1.65
CA GLU A 259 24.08 17.95 0.69
C GLU A 259 23.73 16.58 0.11
N ALA A 260 23.49 15.58 0.98
CA ALA A 260 23.09 14.25 0.55
C ALA A 260 21.78 14.23 -0.25
N SER A 261 20.78 15.05 0.14
CA SER A 261 19.48 15.11 -0.54
C SER A 261 19.57 15.75 -1.93
N LEU A 262 20.35 16.84 -2.07
CA LEU A 262 20.53 17.51 -3.36
C LEU A 262 21.43 16.71 -4.30
N GLU A 263 22.41 15.95 -3.78
CA GLU A 263 23.21 15.01 -4.57
C GLU A 263 22.37 13.84 -5.06
N ALA A 264 21.52 13.24 -4.21
CA ALA A 264 20.60 12.19 -4.60
C ALA A 264 19.55 12.67 -5.63
N GLY A 265 19.02 13.89 -5.45
CA GLY A 265 18.08 14.49 -6.39
C GLY A 265 18.71 14.82 -7.75
N ALA A 266 19.98 15.21 -7.78
CA ALA A 266 20.72 15.44 -9.03
C ALA A 266 20.94 14.13 -9.81
N ALA A 267 21.25 13.02 -9.14
CA ALA A 267 21.41 11.71 -9.77
C ALA A 267 20.08 11.16 -10.34
N ALA A 268 18.95 11.47 -9.71
CA ALA A 268 17.63 11.05 -10.19
C ALA A 268 17.13 11.86 -11.40
N ALA A 269 17.66 13.06 -11.64
CA ALA A 269 17.29 13.93 -12.76
C ALA A 269 18.04 13.61 -14.07
N GLU A 270 18.96 12.64 -14.06
CA GLU A 270 19.69 12.16 -15.24
C GLU A 270 19.02 10.95 -15.94
N PHE A 271 17.87 10.49 -15.42
CA PHE A 271 17.02 9.44 -16.01
C PHE A 271 15.73 10.02 -16.59
#